data_AF-A0ABD0RYA3-F1
#
_entry.id   AF-A0ABD0RYA3-F1
#
_cell.length_a   1.000
_cell.length_b   1.000
_cell.length_c   1.000
_cell.angle_alpha   90.00
_cell.angle_beta   90.00
_cell.angle_gamma   90.00
#
_symmetry.space_group_name_H-M   'P 1'
#
loop_
_entity.id
_entity.type
_entity.pdbx_description
1 polymer ?
#
loop_
_entity_poly.entity_id
_entity_poly.type
_entity_poly.pdbx_seq_one_letter_code
_entity_poly.pdbx_strand_id
1 'polypeptide(L)' 'MSFFNFRKIFKLGAEKKKKQYDHVHRDTNPEEIWEIVGELGDGAFGKVFK' A
#
# COMPACT_ATOMS: atom_id res chain seq x y z
N MET A 1 -30.70 33.80 -20.10
CA MET A 1 -29.25 33.64 -20.33
C MET A 1 -28.53 33.92 -19.02
N SER A 2 -28.11 32.87 -18.30
CA SER A 2 -27.25 33.03 -17.13
C SER A 2 -26.06 32.09 -17.25
N PHE A 3 -24.92 32.64 -16.94
CA PHE A 3 -23.59 32.26 -17.37
C PHE A 3 -23.09 31.03 -16.62
N PHE A 4 -22.62 30.04 -17.38
CA PHE A 4 -21.90 28.89 -16.84
C PHE A 4 -20.63 29.38 -16.12
N ASN A 5 -20.57 29.14 -14.82
CA ASN A 5 -19.47 29.57 -13.95
C ASN A 5 -18.30 28.57 -14.04
N PHE A 6 -17.51 28.65 -15.11
CA PHE A 6 -16.38 27.75 -15.41
C PHE A 6 -15.21 27.83 -14.41
N ARG A 7 -15.21 28.76 -13.46
CA ARG A 7 -14.13 28.93 -12.47
C ARG A 7 -14.03 27.80 -11.44
N LYS A 8 -15.00 26.87 -11.37
CA LYS A 8 -14.99 25.76 -10.39
C LYS A 8 -14.34 24.47 -10.90
N ILE A 9 -13.93 24.40 -12.17
CA ILE A 9 -13.44 23.16 -12.81
C ILE A 9 -11.90 23.03 -12.75
N PHE A 10 -11.16 24.09 -12.37
CA PHE A 10 -9.69 24.10 -12.34
C PHE A 10 -9.05 23.68 -11.00
N LYS A 11 -9.79 23.00 -10.11
CA LYS A 11 -9.22 22.34 -8.92
C LYS A 11 -8.95 20.84 -9.14
N LEU A 12 -8.75 20.42 -10.38
CA LEU A 12 -8.18 19.11 -10.74
C LEU A 12 -6.65 19.21 -10.78
N GLY A 13 -6.06 19.68 -9.68
CA GLY A 13 -4.68 19.32 -9.40
C GLY A 13 -4.72 17.83 -9.10
N ALA A 14 -4.19 17.00 -9.99
CA ALA A 14 -4.05 15.58 -9.72
C ALA A 14 -3.25 15.44 -8.43
N GLU A 15 -3.93 15.25 -7.29
CA GLU A 15 -3.32 14.69 -6.09
C GLU A 15 -2.75 13.36 -6.56
N LYS A 16 -1.46 13.36 -6.89
CA LYS A 16 -0.71 12.14 -7.15
C LYS A 16 -0.88 11.32 -5.89
N LYS A 17 -1.77 10.32 -5.94
CA LYS A 17 -1.94 9.37 -4.84
C LYS A 17 -0.54 8.94 -4.45
N LYS A 18 -0.13 9.28 -3.22
CA LYS A 18 1.15 8.83 -2.67
C LYS A 18 1.24 7.34 -2.96
N LYS A 19 2.35 6.90 -3.54
CA LYS A 19 2.55 5.48 -3.80
C LYS A 19 2.48 4.78 -2.45
N GLN A 20 1.35 4.15 -2.22
CA GLN A 20 1.17 3.31 -1.05
C GLN A 20 2.03 2.08 -1.33
N TYR A 21 2.81 1.63 -0.35
CA TYR A 21 3.61 0.41 -0.43
C TYR A 21 4.95 0.51 -1.20
N ASP A 22 5.59 1.68 -1.21
CA ASP A 22 6.91 1.87 -1.85
C ASP A 22 8.00 0.87 -1.40
N HIS A 23 7.87 0.30 -0.21
CA HIS A 23 8.83 -0.66 0.37
C HIS A 23 8.26 -2.08 0.54
N VAL A 24 7.12 -2.40 -0.09
CA VAL A 24 6.55 -3.75 -0.03
C VAL A 24 6.79 -4.43 -1.36
N HIS A 25 7.62 -5.47 -1.33
CA HIS A 25 7.85 -6.35 -2.47
C HIS A 25 6.66 -7.30 -2.62
N ARG A 26 6.04 -7.33 -3.80
CA ARG A 26 4.81 -8.11 -4.09
C ARG A 26 4.99 -9.15 -5.19
N ASP A 27 6.07 -9.01 -5.94
CA ASP A 27 6.50 -9.82 -7.07
C ASP A 27 7.54 -10.87 -6.65
N THR A 28 7.73 -11.07 -5.36
CA THR A 28 8.72 -11.98 -4.80
C THR A 28 8.03 -12.97 -3.86
N ASN A 29 8.34 -14.26 -4.03
CA ASN A 29 7.87 -15.30 -3.13
C ASN A 29 8.79 -15.40 -1.89
N PRO A 30 8.30 -15.11 -0.67
CA PRO A 30 9.14 -15.16 0.53
C PRO A 30 9.63 -16.57 0.87
N GLU A 31 8.90 -17.63 0.50
CA GLU A 31 9.26 -19.03 0.76
C GLU A 31 10.48 -19.49 -0.05
N GLU A 32 10.86 -18.77 -1.10
CA GLU A 32 12.08 -19.04 -1.88
C GLU A 32 13.32 -18.36 -1.28
N ILE A 33 13.14 -17.42 -0.37
CA ILE A 33 14.23 -16.60 0.21
C ILE A 33 14.52 -17.02 1.65
N TRP A 34 13.46 -17.32 2.40
CA TRP A 34 13.55 -17.63 3.82
C TRP A 34 13.04 -19.03 4.11
N GLU A 35 13.82 -19.77 4.90
CA GLU A 35 13.42 -21.04 5.48
C GLU A 35 12.98 -20.81 6.92
N ILE A 36 11.82 -21.36 7.29
CA ILE A 36 11.31 -21.31 8.67
C ILE A 36 12.05 -22.36 9.49
N VAL A 37 12.75 -21.93 10.55
CA VAL A 37 13.51 -22.83 11.42
C VAL A 37 12.87 -23.05 12.79
N GLY A 38 11.80 -22.30 13.11
CA GLY A 38 11.02 -22.53 14.31
C GLY A 38 9.90 -21.53 14.53
N GLU A 39 9.01 -21.83 15.46
CA GLU A 39 7.96 -20.92 15.93
C GLU A 39 8.45 -20.17 17.18
N LEU A 40 8.29 -18.85 17.19
CA LEU A 40 8.63 -17.98 18.33
C LEU A 40 7.44 -17.74 19.27
N GLY A 41 6.22 -17.91 18.76
CA GLY A 41 4.97 -17.81 19.53
C GLY A 41 3.86 -17.12 18.76
N ASP A 42 2.79 -16.72 19.45
CA ASP A 42 1.63 -16.03 18.88
C ASP A 42 1.66 -14.52 19.17
N GLY A 43 1.71 -13.71 18.12
CA GLY A 43 1.49 -12.27 18.19
C GLY A 43 0.01 -11.90 18.10
N ALA A 44 -0.31 -10.60 18.25
CA ALA A 44 -1.68 -10.10 18.21
C ALA A 44 -2.47 -10.44 16.92
N PHE A 45 -1.76 -10.80 15.85
CA PHE A 45 -2.33 -11.10 14.53
C PHE A 45 -1.94 -12.49 14.01
N GLY A 46 -1.39 -13.36 14.85
CA GLY A 46 -1.02 -14.74 14.49
C GLY A 46 0.42 -15.10 14.83
N LYS A 47 0.83 -16.30 14.40
CA LYS A 47 2.14 -16.89 14.71
C LYS A 47 3.30 -16.06 14.15
N VAL A 48 4.38 -16.01 14.93
CA VAL A 48 5.66 -15.41 14.56
C VAL A 48 6.69 -16.51 14.45
N PHE A 49 7.45 -16.50 13.35
CA PHE A 49 8.44 -17.53 13.03
C PHE A 49 9.86 -16.97 13.05
N LYS A 50 10.81 -17.86 13.32
CA LYS A 50 12.24 -17.63 13.22
C LYS A 50 12.76 -18.14 11.88
#